data_AF-A0A9X8VB22-F1
#
_entry.id   AF-A0A9X8VB22-F1
#
_cell.length_a   1.000
_cell.length_b   1.000
_cell.length_c   1.000
_cell.angle_alpha   90.00
_cell.angle_beta   90.00
_cell.angle_gamma   90.00
#
_symmetry.space_group_name_H-M   'P 1'
#
loop_
_entity.id
_entity.type
_entity.pdbx_description
1 polymer ?
#
loop_
_entity_poly.entity_id
_entity_poly.type
_entity_poly.pdbx_seq_one_letter_code
_entity_poly.pdbx_strand_id
1 'polypeptide(L)' 'MNTALAQADHAVEALRAERRDDYYPQFHLAPPAGWINDPNGLICIDGVYHAFFQHHPYSEHWGPMHWGHA' A
#
# COMPACT_ATOMS: atom_id res chain seq x y z
N MET A 1 3.62 1.47 -20.12
CA MET A 1 3.16 1.47 -18.72
C MET A 1 2.55 0.11 -18.45
N ASN A 2 3.00 -0.61 -17.42
CA ASN A 2 2.45 -1.93 -17.10
C ASN A 2 0.98 -1.74 -16.68
N THR A 3 0.05 -2.32 -17.43
CA THR A 3 -1.40 -2.15 -17.21
C THR A 3 -1.83 -2.60 -15.82
N ALA A 4 -1.18 -3.61 -15.25
CA ALA A 4 -1.48 -4.11 -13.92
C ALA A 4 -1.16 -3.11 -12.80
N LEU A 5 -0.04 -2.38 -12.92
CA LEU A 5 0.33 -1.35 -11.95
C LEU A 5 -0.64 -0.17 -12.00
N ALA A 6 -0.98 0.30 -13.21
CA ALA A 6 -1.95 1.38 -13.37
C ALA A 6 -3.34 1.00 -12.82
N GLN A 7 -3.75 -0.26 -12.95
CA GLN A 7 -4.98 -0.78 -12.36
C GLN A 7 -4.92 -0.82 -10.83
N ALA A 8 -3.81 -1.27 -10.25
CA ALA A 8 -3.59 -1.26 -8.81
C ALA A 8 -3.63 0.17 -8.24
N ASP A 9 -2.92 1.11 -8.85
CA ASP A 9 -2.90 2.52 -8.41
C ASP A 9 -4.30 3.13 -8.46
N HIS A 10 -5.04 2.89 -9.55
CA HIS A 10 -6.42 3.39 -9.67
C HIS A 10 -7.35 2.81 -8.60
N ALA A 11 -7.22 1.51 -8.29
CA ALA A 11 -8.03 0.85 -7.28
C ALA A 11 -7.74 1.40 -5.87
N VAL A 12 -6.46 1.66 -5.54
CA VAL A 12 -6.08 2.26 -4.26
C VAL A 12 -6.72 3.64 -4.10
N GLU A 13 -6.69 4.48 -5.13
CA GLU A 13 -7.31 5.81 -5.06
C GLU A 13 -8.83 5.75 -4.94
N ALA A 14 -9.48 4.79 -5.60
CA ALA A 14 -10.92 4.56 -5.44
C ALA A 14 -11.28 4.16 -3.99
N LEU A 15 -10.56 3.18 -3.42
CA LEU A 15 -10.77 2.76 -2.04
C LEU A 15 -10.44 3.87 -1.03
N ARG A 16 -9.41 4.68 -1.31
CA ARG A 16 -9.03 5.82 -0.48
C ARG A 16 -10.13 6.87 -0.40
N ALA A 17 -10.81 7.14 -1.52
CA ALA A 17 -11.91 8.09 -1.56
C ALA A 17 -13.09 7.68 -0.64
N GLU A 18 -13.23 6.38 -0.37
CA GLU A 18 -14.29 5.81 0.47
C GLU A 18 -13.84 5.50 1.91
N ARG A 19 -12.53 5.59 2.19
CA ARG A 19 -11.93 5.22 3.48
C ARG A 19 -12.41 6.15 4.60
N ARG A 20 -12.74 5.56 5.74
CA ARG A 20 -12.99 6.30 6.99
C ARG A 20 -11.74 6.33 7.84
N ASP A 21 -11.43 7.52 8.37
CA ASP A 21 -10.17 7.78 9.06
C ASP A 21 -10.25 7.67 10.59
N ASP A 22 -11.40 7.24 11.13
CA ASP A 22 -11.64 7.11 12.58
C ASP A 22 -10.56 6.28 13.30
N TYR A 23 -10.01 5.27 12.60
CA TYR A 23 -8.97 4.36 13.10
C TYR A 23 -7.70 4.32 12.24
N TYR A 24 -7.60 5.18 11.23
CA TYR A 24 -6.43 5.18 10.34
C TYR A 24 -5.22 5.78 11.07
N PRO A 25 -4.04 5.15 11.04
CA PRO A 25 -2.90 5.62 11.82
C PRO A 25 -2.38 6.97 11.33
N GLN A 26 -2.06 7.86 12.27
CA GLN A 26 -1.50 9.18 11.96
C GLN A 26 0.03 9.18 11.86
N PHE A 27 0.70 8.16 12.42
CA PHE A 27 2.16 8.10 12.50
C PHE A 27 2.77 6.71 12.24
N HIS A 28 1.95 5.69 11.98
CA HIS A 28 2.43 4.38 11.53
C HIS A 28 2.32 4.28 10.01
N LEU A 29 3.22 3.53 9.39
CA LEU A 29 3.10 3.19 7.97
C LEU A 29 1.83 2.37 7.74
N ALA A 30 1.03 2.80 6.76
CA ALA A 30 -0.15 2.12 6.25
C ALA A 30 -0.35 2.52 4.77
N PRO A 31 -1.00 1.69 3.94
CA PRO A 31 -1.26 2.04 2.55
C PRO A 31 -2.34 3.14 2.49
N PRO A 32 -2.40 3.97 1.45
CA PRO A 32 -3.49 4.93 1.29
C PRO A 32 -4.89 4.29 1.36
N ALA A 33 -5.04 3.04 0.91
CA ALA A 33 -6.19 2.18 1.19
C ALA A 33 -5.86 0.72 0.84
N GLY A 34 -6.73 -0.22 1.20
CA GLY A 34 -6.55 -1.66 0.96
C GLY A 34 -5.80 -2.39 2.08
N TRP A 35 -5.59 -3.70 1.89
CA TRP A 35 -4.96 -4.57 2.89
C TRP A 35 -3.43 -4.53 2.80
N ILE A 36 -2.74 -4.52 3.93
CA ILE A 36 -1.29 -4.79 4.03
C ILE A 36 -0.99 -5.83 5.10
N ASN A 37 0.17 -6.47 4.97
CA ASN A 37 0.71 -7.36 5.99
C ASN A 37 2.23 -7.21 6.12
N ASP A 38 3.01 -8.20 5.68
CA ASP A 38 4.43 -8.34 6.03
C ASP A 38 5.26 -7.14 5.55
N PRO A 39 6.14 -6.56 6.39
CA PRO A 39 7.13 -5.62 5.93
C PRO A 39 8.13 -6.35 5.01
N ASN A 40 8.47 -5.72 3.89
CA ASN A 40 9.33 -6.28 2.86
C ASN A 40 10.44 -5.27 2.50
N GLY A 41 11.57 -5.77 2.00
CA GLY A 41 12.61 -4.94 1.40
C GLY A 41 13.10 -3.77 2.27
N LEU A 42 13.09 -3.89 3.60
CA LEU A 42 13.53 -2.82 4.50
C LEU A 42 15.02 -2.55 4.27
N ILE A 43 15.35 -1.38 3.72
CA ILE A 43 16.72 -1.04 3.33
C ILE A 43 16.96 0.47 3.40
N CYS A 44 18.21 0.87 3.64
CA CYS A 44 18.66 2.25 3.49
C CYS A 44 19.60 2.33 2.28
N ILE A 45 19.24 3.14 1.28
CA ILE A 45 20.04 3.36 0.07
C ILE A 45 20.17 4.88 -0.13
N ASP A 46 21.39 5.36 -0.33
CA ASP A 46 21.68 6.78 -0.58
C ASP A 46 21.06 7.75 0.45
N GLY A 47 20.99 7.33 1.71
CA GLY A 47 20.41 8.11 2.81
C GLY A 47 18.88 8.08 2.89
N VAL A 48 18.20 7.31 2.03
CA VAL A 48 16.74 7.11 2.05
C VAL A 48 16.42 5.75 2.66
N TYR A 49 15.55 5.76 3.68
CA TYR A 49 14.98 4.54 4.22
C TYR A 49 13.78 4.13 3.36
N HIS A 50 13.83 2.91 2.81
CA HIS A 50 12.75 2.33 2.02
C HIS A 50 12.04 1.27 2.84
N ALA A 51 10.71 1.35 2.88
CA ALA A 51 9.87 0.31 3.45
C ALA A 51 8.90 -0.19 2.39
N PHE A 52 9.08 -1.44 1.96
CA PHE A 52 8.09 -2.14 1.15
C PHE A 52 7.19 -2.97 2.06
N PHE A 53 6.04 -3.39 1.54
CA PHE A 53 5.10 -4.24 2.28
C PHE A 53 4.21 -5.02 1.32
N GLN A 54 3.81 -6.23 1.72
CA GLN A 54 2.77 -6.99 1.01
C GLN A 54 1.48 -6.17 1.01
N HIS A 55 0.84 -6.05 -0.15
CA HIS A 55 -0.32 -5.18 -0.34
C HIS A 55 -1.35 -5.81 -1.29
N HIS A 56 -2.63 -5.74 -0.93
CA HIS A 56 -3.74 -6.01 -1.84
C HIS A 56 -4.47 -4.69 -2.17
N PRO A 57 -4.31 -4.15 -3.39
CA PRO A 57 -4.82 -2.82 -3.76
C PRO A 57 -6.33 -2.80 -4.05
N TYR A 58 -6.98 -3.96 -4.12
CA TYR A 58 -8.37 -4.08 -4.59
C TYR A 58 -9.38 -4.34 -3.46
N SER A 59 -8.93 -4.58 -2.23
CA SER A 59 -9.80 -4.78 -1.06
C SER A 59 -9.02 -4.69 0.26
N GLU A 60 -9.75 -4.46 1.35
CA GLU A 60 -9.36 -4.62 2.75
C GLU A 60 -9.18 -6.07 3.22
N HIS A 61 -9.34 -7.07 2.36
CA HIS A 61 -9.03 -8.47 2.65
C HIS A 61 -7.74 -8.91 1.95
N TRP A 62 -7.14 -10.02 2.38
CA TRP A 62 -6.02 -10.63 1.67
C TRP A 62 -6.42 -11.09 0.25
N GLY A 63 -5.52 -10.98 -0.72
CA GLY A 63 -5.80 -11.31 -2.13
C GLY A 63 -4.56 -11.26 -3.03
N PRO A 64 -4.70 -10.96 -4.33
CA PRO A 64 -3.57 -10.80 -5.26
C PRO A 64 -2.53 -9.77 -4.76
N MET A 65 -1.36 -10.29 -4.40
CA MET A 65 -0.31 -9.51 -3.75
C MET A 65 0.47 -8.62 -4.72
N HIS A 66 0.67 -7.39 -4.28
CA HIS A 66 1.59 -6.40 -4.81
C HIS A 66 2.57 -6.00 -3.70
N TRP A 67 3.65 -5.31 -4.07
CA TRP A 67 4.50 -4.63 -3.09
C TRP A 67 4.20 -3.15 -3.13
N GLY A 68 3.69 -2.61 -2.02
CA GLY A 68 3.66 -1.17 -1.80
C GLY A 68 5.04 -0.67 -1.39
N HIS A 69 5.26 0.65 -1.48
CA HIS A 69 6.54 1.28 -1.16
C HIS A 69 6.30 2.67 -0.53
N ALA A 70 7.02 2.96 0.55
CA ALA A 70 7.14 4.27 1.19
C ALA A 70 8.61 4.66 1.40
#